data_AF-A0A2S4XTU9-F1
#
_entry.id   AF-A0A2S4XTU9-F1
#
_cell.length_a   1.000
_cell.length_b   1.000
_cell.length_c   1.000
_cell.angle_alpha   90.00
_cell.angle_beta   90.00
_cell.angle_gamma   90.00
#
_symmetry.space_group_name_H-M   'P 1'
#
loop_
_entity.id
_entity.type
_entity.pdbx_description
1 polymer ?
#
loop_
_entity_poly.entity_id
_entity_poly.type
_entity_poly.pdbx_seq_one_letter_code
_entity_poly.pdbx_strand_id
1 'polypeptide(L)'
;MTENAADRTAGTPGEPGPAATPGPDLAGLAELDHDRAARRGYPEAVYCEGKSPAQVAAIAAAIRDRYAGQGDGTVPVTLFTRADDAHAKAVLAELPDARHDTEARLLAWPPAPPPPAGGRVTVVCAGTSDLPVAREALLTAEYLGRETDFVADVGVAGLHRVLGKLDRLRAARAVVVVAGMDGALPGVVAGLVAAPVVAVPTSVGYGAAFGGLAPLLTMLNACAPGVAVVNIDNGYGAGHMAAQIAAPF
;
A
#
# COMPACT_ATOMS: atom_id res chain seq x y z
N MET A 1 -10.45 -41.94 41.33
CA MET A 1 -11.69 -42.22 40.57
C MET A 1 -12.44 -40.91 40.48
N THR A 2 -12.64 -40.24 39.35
CA THR A 2 -12.38 -40.51 37.94
C THR A 2 -12.55 -39.17 37.22
N GLU A 3 -11.79 -38.97 36.14
CA GLU A 3 -11.84 -37.85 35.20
C GLU A 3 -13.26 -37.54 34.69
N ASN A 4 -13.50 -36.29 34.27
CA ASN A 4 -13.78 -36.08 32.84
C ASN A 4 -13.48 -34.63 32.41
N ALA A 5 -12.57 -34.51 31.46
CA ALA A 5 -12.27 -33.32 30.67
C ALA A 5 -12.75 -33.59 29.24
N ALA A 6 -13.67 -32.77 28.73
CA ALA A 6 -14.07 -32.61 27.32
C ALA A 6 -15.04 -31.40 27.30
N ASP A 7 -15.08 -30.49 26.33
CA ASP A 7 -14.69 -30.58 24.93
C ASP A 7 -14.46 -29.13 24.42
N ARG A 8 -13.22 -28.83 24.00
CA ARG A 8 -12.93 -27.67 23.15
C ARG A 8 -12.43 -28.25 21.85
N THR A 9 -13.30 -28.33 20.86
CA THR A 9 -12.94 -28.68 19.49
C THR A 9 -12.13 -27.53 18.90
N ALA A 10 -10.82 -27.59 19.09
CA ALA A 10 -9.87 -26.85 18.28
C ALA A 10 -9.95 -27.40 16.84
N GLY A 11 -10.50 -26.60 15.92
CA GLY A 11 -10.43 -26.91 14.49
C GLY A 11 -8.97 -26.96 14.07
N THR A 12 -8.55 -28.11 13.55
CA THR A 12 -7.26 -28.30 12.90
C THR A 12 -7.10 -27.28 11.77
N PRO A 13 -5.96 -26.59 11.62
CA PRO A 13 -5.67 -25.81 10.43
C PRO A 13 -5.71 -26.77 9.24
N GLY A 14 -6.54 -26.47 8.23
CA GLY A 14 -6.59 -27.24 6.99
C GLY A 14 -5.21 -27.29 6.35
N GLU A 15 -4.83 -28.46 5.83
CA GLU A 15 -3.57 -28.64 5.13
C GLU A 15 -3.43 -27.59 4.01
N PRO A 16 -2.22 -27.01 3.82
CA PRO A 16 -1.98 -26.14 2.68
C PRO A 16 -2.27 -26.92 1.39
N GLY A 17 -3.16 -26.39 0.56
CA GLY A 17 -3.44 -26.95 -0.76
C GLY A 17 -2.16 -27.05 -1.59
N PRO A 18 -2.13 -27.94 -2.61
CA PRO A 18 -0.93 -28.19 -3.39
C PRO A 18 -0.40 -26.89 -3.99
N ALA A 19 0.90 -26.63 -3.79
CA ALA A 19 1.61 -25.52 -4.41
C ALA A 19 1.37 -25.54 -5.93
N ALA A 20 0.85 -24.43 -6.46
CA ALA A 20 0.52 -24.35 -7.88
C ALA A 20 1.81 -24.39 -8.70
N THR A 21 1.92 -25.37 -9.59
CA THR A 21 3.01 -25.43 -10.57
C THR A 21 2.93 -24.18 -11.47
N PRO A 22 4.04 -23.43 -11.65
CA PRO A 22 4.01 -22.26 -12.52
C PRO A 22 3.58 -22.66 -13.93
N GLY A 23 2.71 -21.86 -14.53
CA GLY A 23 2.36 -22.00 -15.94
C GLY A 23 3.62 -21.88 -16.83
N PRO A 24 3.65 -22.55 -17.99
CA PRO A 24 4.86 -22.68 -18.82
C PRO A 24 5.42 -21.36 -19.41
N ASP A 25 4.74 -20.21 -19.22
CA ASP A 25 5.07 -18.91 -19.83
C ASP A 25 5.76 -17.91 -18.86
N LEU A 26 5.85 -18.25 -17.56
CA LEU A 26 6.53 -17.40 -16.55
C LEU A 26 7.96 -17.87 -16.21
N ALA A 27 8.37 -19.03 -16.72
CA ALA A 27 9.66 -19.63 -16.42
C ALA A 27 10.83 -18.72 -16.86
N GLY A 28 11.40 -18.00 -15.88
CA GLY A 28 12.51 -17.06 -16.08
C GLY A 28 12.13 -15.57 -16.13
N LEU A 29 10.84 -15.22 -16.04
CA LEU A 29 10.35 -13.84 -16.20
C LEU A 29 9.81 -13.24 -14.89
N ALA A 30 8.99 -13.99 -14.15
CA ALA A 30 8.55 -13.67 -12.79
C ALA A 30 7.91 -14.92 -12.14
N GLU A 31 8.29 -15.26 -10.92
CA GLU A 31 7.61 -16.30 -10.12
C GLU A 31 6.69 -15.60 -9.11
N LEU A 32 5.38 -15.71 -9.30
CA LEU A 32 4.38 -15.06 -8.44
C LEU A 32 4.21 -15.87 -7.14
N ASP A 33 4.33 -15.21 -5.99
CA ASP A 33 4.15 -15.80 -4.66
C ASP A 33 2.65 -15.84 -4.31
N HIS A 34 1.95 -16.82 -4.86
CA HIS A 34 0.51 -16.98 -4.67
C HIS A 34 0.10 -17.26 -3.21
N ASP A 35 1.00 -17.88 -2.45
CA ASP A 35 0.76 -18.22 -1.04
C ASP A 35 1.03 -17.04 -0.10
N ARG A 36 1.48 -15.89 -0.63
CA ARG A 36 1.77 -14.68 0.17
C ARG A 36 0.57 -14.23 0.98
N ALA A 37 -0.62 -14.27 0.40
CA ALA A 37 -1.86 -13.91 1.09
C ALA A 37 -2.11 -14.79 2.31
N ALA A 38 -1.91 -16.11 2.19
CA ALA A 38 -2.06 -17.04 3.30
C ALA A 38 -0.98 -16.83 4.38
N ARG A 39 0.27 -16.53 3.98
CA ARG A 39 1.40 -16.36 4.92
C ARG A 39 1.44 -14.99 5.60
N ARG A 40 1.01 -13.94 4.90
CA ARG A 40 1.19 -12.54 5.32
C ARG A 40 -0.12 -11.83 5.63
N GLY A 41 -1.26 -12.41 5.24
CA GLY A 41 -2.58 -11.79 5.33
C GLY A 41 -2.90 -10.85 4.17
N TYR A 42 -2.04 -10.78 3.15
CA TYR A 42 -2.22 -9.90 2.00
C TYR A 42 -1.46 -10.40 0.76
N PRO A 43 -2.02 -10.15 -0.43
CA PRO A 43 -1.48 -10.63 -1.70
C PRO A 43 -0.24 -9.85 -2.18
N GLU A 44 0.39 -10.37 -3.23
CA GLU A 44 1.55 -9.75 -3.87
C GLU A 44 1.17 -8.53 -4.72
N ALA A 45 2.09 -7.57 -4.84
CA ALA A 45 1.98 -6.44 -5.74
C ALA A 45 3.07 -6.52 -6.82
N VAL A 46 2.72 -6.09 -8.03
CA VAL A 46 3.59 -6.02 -9.19
C VAL A 46 4.14 -4.60 -9.28
N TYR A 47 5.43 -4.42 -8.97
CA TYR A 47 6.13 -3.16 -9.21
C TYR A 47 6.40 -3.00 -10.72
N CYS A 48 5.65 -2.14 -11.41
CA CYS A 48 5.73 -1.99 -12.87
C CYS A 48 6.94 -1.17 -13.32
N GLU A 49 7.34 -0.18 -12.54
CA GLU A 49 8.49 0.65 -12.88
C GLU A 49 9.77 -0.18 -13.04
N GLY A 50 10.50 0.04 -14.13
CA GLY A 50 11.67 -0.75 -14.51
C GLY A 50 11.36 -2.07 -15.24
N LYS A 51 10.09 -2.49 -15.35
CA LYS A 51 9.67 -3.57 -16.25
C LYS A 51 9.32 -3.00 -17.63
N SER A 52 9.26 -3.87 -18.64
CA SER A 52 8.67 -3.52 -19.93
C SER A 52 7.15 -3.76 -19.92
N PRO A 53 6.37 -3.04 -20.75
CA PRO A 53 4.93 -3.31 -20.90
C PRO A 53 4.62 -4.76 -21.26
N ALA A 54 5.47 -5.41 -22.07
CA ALA A 54 5.30 -6.83 -22.42
C ALA A 54 5.47 -7.76 -21.21
N GLN A 55 6.43 -7.48 -20.32
CA GLN A 55 6.59 -8.25 -19.08
C GLN A 55 5.39 -8.07 -18.15
N VAL A 56 4.87 -6.85 -18.06
CA VAL A 56 3.68 -6.56 -17.24
C VAL A 56 2.43 -7.24 -17.82
N ALA A 57 2.25 -7.24 -19.15
CA ALA A 57 1.18 -8.00 -19.81
C ALA A 57 1.27 -9.50 -19.50
N ALA A 58 2.46 -10.11 -19.61
CA ALA A 58 2.64 -11.53 -19.31
C ALA A 58 2.26 -11.86 -17.86
N ILE A 59 2.62 -11.00 -16.90
CA ILE A 59 2.21 -11.14 -15.50
C ILE A 59 0.68 -11.03 -15.35
N ALA A 60 0.06 -10.05 -15.99
CA ALA A 60 -1.39 -9.86 -15.95
C ALA A 60 -2.17 -11.03 -16.58
N ALA A 61 -1.68 -11.56 -17.72
CA ALA A 61 -2.22 -12.74 -18.37
C ALA A 61 -2.15 -13.97 -17.47
N ALA A 62 -1.00 -14.19 -16.81
CA ALA A 62 -0.84 -15.30 -15.87
C ALA A 62 -1.80 -15.20 -14.67
N ILE A 63 -2.04 -13.99 -14.16
CA ILE A 63 -3.02 -13.73 -13.11
C ILE A 63 -4.44 -14.06 -13.60
N ARG A 64 -4.82 -13.58 -14.79
CA ARG A 64 -6.12 -13.91 -15.40
C ARG A 64 -6.33 -15.42 -15.49
N ASP A 65 -5.37 -16.11 -16.11
CA ASP A 65 -5.49 -17.54 -16.43
C ASP A 65 -5.56 -18.38 -15.14
N ARG A 66 -4.81 -17.98 -14.09
CA ARG A 66 -4.81 -18.63 -12.77
C ARG A 66 -6.19 -18.59 -12.09
N TYR A 67 -6.90 -17.47 -12.23
CA TYR A 67 -8.16 -17.21 -11.54
C TYR A 67 -9.37 -17.26 -12.47
N ALA A 68 -9.19 -17.73 -13.71
CA ALA A 68 -10.25 -17.90 -14.68
C ALA A 68 -11.37 -18.78 -14.13
N GLY A 69 -12.62 -18.28 -14.22
CA GLY A 69 -13.81 -18.99 -13.74
C GLY A 69 -14.04 -18.97 -12.23
N GLN A 70 -13.20 -18.27 -11.45
CA GLN A 70 -13.46 -18.00 -10.03
C GLN A 70 -14.38 -16.79 -9.86
N GLY A 71 -15.14 -16.76 -8.76
CA GLY A 71 -15.99 -15.61 -8.43
C GLY A 71 -15.18 -14.46 -7.83
N ASP A 72 -15.70 -13.24 -7.97
CA ASP A 72 -15.07 -11.98 -7.52
C ASP A 72 -14.62 -12.01 -6.03
N GLY A 73 -15.31 -12.76 -5.18
CA GLY A 73 -15.01 -12.88 -3.74
C GLY A 73 -13.93 -13.92 -3.36
N THR A 74 -13.40 -14.69 -4.30
CA THR A 74 -12.38 -15.73 -4.04
C THR A 74 -11.01 -15.38 -4.59
N VAL A 75 -10.92 -14.31 -5.38
CA VAL A 75 -9.69 -13.89 -6.05
C VAL A 75 -8.94 -12.88 -5.17
N PRO A 76 -7.66 -13.14 -4.84
CA PRO A 76 -6.86 -12.16 -4.12
C PRO A 76 -6.57 -10.93 -5.01
N VAL A 77 -6.71 -9.73 -4.44
CA VAL A 77 -6.38 -8.48 -5.12
C VAL A 77 -4.91 -8.47 -5.53
N THR A 78 -4.61 -8.13 -6.77
CA THR A 78 -3.26 -7.82 -7.22
C THR A 78 -3.17 -6.33 -7.54
N LEU A 79 -2.19 -5.66 -6.93
CA LEU A 79 -1.89 -4.26 -7.22
C LEU A 79 -0.74 -4.17 -8.22
N PHE A 80 -0.89 -3.33 -9.24
CA PHE A 80 0.16 -2.98 -10.19
C PHE A 80 0.59 -1.55 -9.88
N THR A 81 1.76 -1.39 -9.27
CA THR A 81 2.23 -0.12 -8.70
C THR A 81 3.20 0.59 -9.65
N ARG A 82 3.23 1.91 -9.58
CA ARG A 82 4.05 2.78 -10.44
C ARG A 82 3.94 2.50 -11.94
N ALA A 83 2.76 2.13 -12.41
CA ALA A 83 2.48 1.95 -13.83
C ALA A 83 2.47 3.31 -14.55
N ASP A 84 3.21 3.42 -15.66
CA ASP A 84 2.96 4.50 -16.63
C ASP A 84 1.81 4.11 -17.58
N ASP A 85 1.48 5.00 -18.52
CA ASP A 85 0.41 4.75 -19.49
C ASP A 85 0.61 3.48 -20.33
N ALA A 86 1.87 3.11 -20.63
CA ALA A 86 2.15 1.93 -21.44
C ALA A 86 1.95 0.65 -20.61
N HIS A 87 2.39 0.65 -19.35
CA HIS A 87 2.10 -0.43 -18.41
C HIS A 87 0.60 -0.57 -18.15
N ALA A 88 -0.11 0.54 -17.93
CA ALA A 88 -1.55 0.51 -17.68
C ALA A 88 -2.32 -0.08 -18.87
N LYS A 89 -1.98 0.32 -20.10
CA LYS A 89 -2.56 -0.27 -21.32
C LYS A 89 -2.29 -1.77 -21.43
N ALA A 90 -1.07 -2.20 -21.08
CA ALA A 90 -0.69 -3.61 -21.08
C ALA A 90 -1.51 -4.44 -20.07
N VAL A 91 -1.70 -3.93 -18.85
CA VAL A 91 -2.55 -4.59 -17.84
C VAL A 91 -4.01 -4.65 -18.31
N LEU A 92 -4.57 -3.53 -18.79
CA LEU A 92 -5.98 -3.45 -19.20
C LEU A 92 -6.32 -4.28 -20.44
N ALA A 93 -5.33 -4.60 -21.28
CA ALA A 93 -5.52 -5.53 -22.39
C ALA A 93 -5.77 -6.96 -21.90
N GLU A 94 -5.12 -7.36 -20.80
CA GLU A 94 -5.22 -8.71 -20.25
C GLU A 94 -6.29 -8.83 -19.16
N LEU A 95 -6.54 -7.75 -18.41
CA LEU A 95 -7.49 -7.61 -17.30
C LEU A 95 -8.39 -6.38 -17.53
N PRO A 96 -9.39 -6.44 -18.43
CA PRO A 96 -10.18 -5.27 -18.86
C PRO A 96 -11.04 -4.64 -17.77
N ASP A 97 -11.34 -5.38 -16.72
CA ASP A 97 -12.11 -4.97 -15.55
C ASP A 97 -11.25 -4.39 -14.42
N ALA A 98 -9.91 -4.35 -14.56
CA ALA A 98 -9.03 -3.76 -13.56
C ALA A 98 -9.34 -2.26 -13.35
N ARG A 99 -9.35 -1.82 -12.09
CA ARG A 99 -9.45 -0.39 -11.77
C ARG A 99 -8.10 0.26 -12.04
N HIS A 100 -8.10 1.41 -12.70
CA HIS A 100 -6.92 2.22 -12.95
C HIS A 100 -7.08 3.60 -12.32
N ASP A 101 -6.15 3.97 -11.46
CA ASP A 101 -5.98 5.33 -10.95
C ASP A 101 -4.72 5.95 -11.55
N THR A 102 -4.93 6.93 -12.44
CA THR A 102 -3.85 7.56 -13.21
C THR A 102 -2.97 8.46 -12.34
N GLU A 103 -3.55 9.13 -11.33
CA GLU A 103 -2.79 9.99 -10.41
C GLU A 103 -1.86 9.13 -9.54
N ALA A 104 -2.39 8.03 -8.98
CA ALA A 104 -1.63 7.09 -8.18
C ALA A 104 -0.63 6.24 -8.98
N ARG A 105 -0.75 6.20 -10.31
CA ARG A 105 -0.03 5.25 -11.18
C ARG A 105 -0.25 3.81 -10.71
N LEU A 106 -1.48 3.48 -10.33
CA LEU A 106 -1.84 2.21 -9.70
C LEU A 106 -3.01 1.57 -10.42
N LEU A 107 -2.90 0.26 -10.68
CA LEU A 107 -4.03 -0.57 -11.07
C LEU A 107 -4.30 -1.64 -10.01
N ALA A 108 -5.56 -2.06 -9.91
CA ALA A 108 -6.00 -3.10 -9.00
C ALA A 108 -6.95 -4.07 -9.70
N TRP A 109 -6.70 -5.36 -9.50
CA TRP A 109 -7.56 -6.43 -9.99
C TRP A 109 -7.71 -7.55 -8.95
N PRO A 110 -8.92 -7.94 -8.53
CA PRO A 110 -10.21 -7.38 -8.94
C PRO A 110 -10.38 -5.89 -8.60
N PRO A 111 -11.29 -5.16 -9.27
CA PRO A 111 -11.35 -3.70 -9.19
C PRO A 111 -11.87 -3.17 -7.85
N ALA A 112 -12.69 -3.93 -7.13
CA ALA A 112 -13.31 -3.48 -5.89
C ALA A 112 -12.38 -3.77 -4.69
N PRO A 113 -12.13 -2.79 -3.80
CA PRO A 113 -11.46 -3.06 -2.54
C PRO A 113 -12.36 -3.90 -1.62
N PRO A 114 -11.77 -4.71 -0.72
CA PRO A 114 -12.54 -5.48 0.25
C PRO A 114 -13.24 -4.55 1.27
N PRO A 115 -14.32 -5.01 1.94
CA PRO A 115 -14.96 -4.23 2.99
C PRO A 115 -13.97 -3.79 4.08
N PRO A 116 -14.03 -2.52 4.52
CA PRO A 116 -13.06 -2.02 5.49
C PRO A 116 -13.25 -2.68 6.86
N ALA A 117 -12.13 -3.00 7.51
CA ALA A 117 -12.07 -3.53 8.87
C ALA A 117 -10.90 -2.91 9.64
N GLY A 118 -10.87 -3.12 10.96
CA GLY A 118 -9.81 -2.61 11.83
C GLY A 118 -9.88 -1.09 12.01
N GLY A 119 -8.72 -0.45 12.16
CA GLY A 119 -8.60 0.99 12.36
C GLY A 119 -8.48 1.78 11.06
N ARG A 120 -8.75 3.09 11.16
CA ARG A 120 -8.60 4.03 10.05
C ARG A 120 -7.13 4.36 9.77
N VAL A 121 -6.75 4.39 8.49
CA VAL A 121 -5.47 4.93 8.02
C VAL A 121 -5.70 6.33 7.44
N THR A 122 -5.03 7.35 7.98
CA THR A 122 -5.10 8.70 7.40
C THR A 122 -3.84 8.98 6.61
N VAL A 123 -3.98 9.29 5.32
CA VAL A 123 -2.86 9.70 4.46
C VAL A 123 -2.83 11.21 4.33
N VAL A 124 -1.67 11.79 4.61
CA VAL A 124 -1.41 13.23 4.63
C VAL A 124 -0.40 13.55 3.54
N CYS A 125 -0.76 14.46 2.65
CA CYS A 125 0.06 14.89 1.53
C CYS A 125 0.49 16.35 1.74
N ALA A 126 1.80 16.61 1.72
CA ALA A 126 2.34 17.94 2.00
C ALA A 126 1.97 18.97 0.92
N GLY A 127 2.03 18.58 -0.35
CA GLY A 127 1.67 19.44 -1.48
C GLY A 127 1.19 18.64 -2.68
N THR A 128 0.59 19.30 -3.66
CA THR A 128 0.01 18.62 -4.82
C THR A 128 1.01 17.81 -5.64
N SER A 129 2.30 18.21 -5.65
CA SER A 129 3.36 17.44 -6.32
C SER A 129 3.61 16.06 -5.71
N ASP A 130 3.23 15.85 -4.44
CA ASP A 130 3.36 14.57 -3.73
C ASP A 130 2.14 13.66 -3.94
N LEU A 131 1.12 14.11 -4.69
CA LEU A 131 -0.14 13.38 -4.89
C LEU A 131 0.05 11.96 -5.43
N PRO A 132 0.90 11.68 -6.44
CA PRO A 132 1.04 10.32 -6.95
C PRO A 132 1.44 9.32 -5.86
N VAL A 133 2.42 9.69 -5.03
CA VAL A 133 2.90 8.85 -3.93
C VAL A 133 1.86 8.74 -2.81
N ALA A 134 1.17 9.84 -2.51
CA ALA A 134 0.14 9.84 -1.48
C ALA A 134 -1.11 9.03 -1.87
N ARG A 135 -1.52 9.10 -3.13
CA ARG A 135 -2.62 8.28 -3.66
C ARG A 135 -2.26 6.81 -3.74
N GLU A 136 -1.03 6.48 -4.12
CA GLU A 136 -0.54 5.10 -4.08
C GLU A 136 -0.64 4.52 -2.65
N ALA A 137 -0.24 5.29 -1.63
CA ALA A 137 -0.37 4.87 -0.23
C ALA A 137 -1.82 4.72 0.22
N LEU A 138 -2.69 5.67 -0.18
CA LEU A 138 -4.12 5.66 0.14
C LEU A 138 -4.79 4.40 -0.43
N LEU A 139 -4.65 4.18 -1.74
CA LEU A 139 -5.24 3.04 -2.43
C LEU A 139 -4.66 1.73 -1.91
N THR A 140 -3.35 1.67 -1.63
CA THR A 140 -2.76 0.46 -1.05
C THR A 140 -3.42 0.10 0.27
N ALA A 141 -3.62 1.07 1.18
CA ALA A 141 -4.30 0.80 2.44
C ALA A 141 -5.78 0.41 2.26
N GLU A 142 -6.48 1.04 1.31
CA GLU A 142 -7.87 0.73 0.95
C GLU A 142 -8.01 -0.70 0.43
N TYR A 143 -7.16 -1.12 -0.51
CA TYR A 143 -7.14 -2.48 -1.07
C TYR A 143 -6.65 -3.54 -0.09
N LEU A 144 -5.97 -3.13 0.99
CA LEU A 144 -5.66 -3.99 2.15
C LEU A 144 -6.80 -3.99 3.19
N GLY A 145 -7.96 -3.43 2.85
CA GLY A 145 -9.20 -3.50 3.62
C GLY A 145 -9.24 -2.59 4.83
N ARG A 146 -8.60 -1.42 4.77
CA ARG A 146 -8.72 -0.41 5.83
C ARG A 146 -9.69 0.69 5.42
N GLU A 147 -10.37 1.27 6.41
CA GLU A 147 -10.99 2.58 6.21
C GLU A 147 -9.86 3.61 6.01
N THR A 148 -9.97 4.44 4.97
CA THR A 148 -8.95 5.44 4.65
C THR A 148 -9.50 6.86 4.70
N ASP A 149 -8.71 7.79 5.19
CA ASP A 149 -8.98 9.23 5.11
C ASP A 149 -7.83 9.96 4.41
N PHE A 150 -8.13 11.03 3.67
CA PHE A 150 -7.14 11.76 2.88
C PHE A 150 -7.10 13.25 3.18
N VAL A 151 -5.93 13.75 3.56
CA VAL A 151 -5.65 15.16 3.87
C VAL A 151 -4.58 15.67 2.91
N ALA A 152 -4.93 16.57 2.00
CA ALA A 152 -4.01 17.11 1.00
C ALA A 152 -3.62 18.57 1.27
N ASP A 153 -2.46 18.95 0.74
CA ASP A 153 -1.91 20.30 0.73
C ASP A 153 -1.79 20.94 2.13
N VAL A 154 -1.17 20.21 3.06
CA VAL A 154 -0.95 20.67 4.45
C VAL A 154 0.52 20.81 4.82
N GLY A 155 1.37 21.14 3.85
CA GLY A 155 2.81 21.32 4.01
C GLY A 155 3.21 22.39 5.05
N VAL A 156 4.45 22.29 5.53
CA VAL A 156 4.96 23.06 6.68
C VAL A 156 4.99 24.57 6.46
N ALA A 157 5.05 25.04 5.20
CA ALA A 157 4.95 26.47 4.85
C ALA A 157 3.63 27.11 5.30
N GLY A 158 2.58 26.31 5.52
CA GLY A 158 1.31 26.76 6.08
C GLY A 158 0.86 25.90 7.24
N LEU A 159 1.61 25.90 8.34
CA LEU A 159 1.35 25.05 9.51
C LEU A 159 -0.09 25.08 10.04
N HIS A 160 -0.78 26.22 9.92
CA HIS A 160 -2.20 26.34 10.27
C HIS A 160 -3.10 25.35 9.51
N ARG A 161 -2.73 24.92 8.30
CA ARG A 161 -3.49 23.96 7.49
C ARG A 161 -3.50 22.58 8.10
N VAL A 162 -2.35 22.08 8.60
CA VAL A 162 -2.30 20.79 9.32
C VAL A 162 -2.97 20.89 10.68
N LEU A 163 -2.79 22.01 11.40
CA LEU A 163 -3.45 22.25 12.69
C LEU A 163 -4.98 22.28 12.56
N GLY A 164 -5.51 22.79 11.44
CA GLY A 164 -6.93 22.75 11.13
C GLY A 164 -7.50 21.36 10.84
N LYS A 165 -6.68 20.30 10.83
CA LYS A 165 -7.08 18.90 10.56
C LYS A 165 -6.83 17.98 11.75
N LEU A 166 -6.50 18.51 12.93
CA LEU A 166 -6.11 17.72 14.11
C LEU A 166 -7.11 16.63 14.49
N ASP A 167 -8.41 16.91 14.46
CA ASP A 167 -9.42 15.91 14.84
C ASP A 167 -9.41 14.70 13.90
N ARG A 168 -9.23 14.93 12.60
CA ARG A 168 -9.10 13.86 11.60
C ARG A 168 -7.82 13.04 11.80
N LEU A 169 -6.72 13.71 12.10
CA LEU A 169 -5.42 13.05 12.34
C LEU A 169 -5.45 12.23 13.65
N ARG A 170 -6.09 12.74 14.70
CA ARG A 170 -6.23 12.07 16.00
C ARG A 170 -7.20 10.88 15.99
N ALA A 171 -8.13 10.85 15.04
CA ALA A 171 -9.01 9.71 14.83
C ALA A 171 -8.32 8.52 14.13
N ALA A 172 -7.13 8.72 13.56
CA ALA A 172 -6.42 7.67 12.83
C ALA A 172 -5.83 6.62 13.78
N ARG A 173 -5.78 5.36 13.32
CA ARG A 173 -5.02 4.29 13.96
C ARG A 173 -3.55 4.28 13.52
N ALA A 174 -3.29 4.72 12.29
CA ALA A 174 -1.97 4.98 11.73
C ALA A 174 -2.06 6.17 10.76
N VAL A 175 -0.99 6.98 10.69
CA VAL A 175 -0.94 8.12 9.77
C VAL A 175 0.20 7.91 8.78
N VAL A 176 -0.08 7.99 7.48
CA VAL A 176 0.96 8.06 6.45
C VAL A 176 1.19 9.53 6.13
N VAL A 177 2.44 9.99 6.16
CA VAL A 177 2.77 11.38 5.81
C VAL A 177 3.75 11.38 4.64
N VAL A 178 3.30 11.91 3.51
CA VAL A 178 4.04 11.99 2.25
C VAL A 178 4.50 13.43 2.04
N ALA A 179 5.82 13.63 1.93
CA ALA A 179 6.39 14.95 1.79
C ALA A 179 7.74 14.94 1.05
N GLY A 180 7.87 15.82 0.07
CA GLY A 180 9.15 16.19 -0.53
C GLY A 180 9.81 17.40 0.14
N MET A 181 10.59 18.16 -0.63
CA MET A 181 11.28 19.38 -0.21
C MET A 181 12.23 19.12 0.97
N ASP A 182 12.01 19.77 2.12
CA ASP A 182 12.78 19.57 3.35
C ASP A 182 12.35 18.34 4.16
N GLY A 183 11.17 17.75 3.88
CA GLY A 183 10.68 16.55 4.56
C GLY A 183 10.30 16.74 6.03
N ALA A 184 10.03 17.95 6.51
CA ALA A 184 9.77 18.20 7.94
C ALA A 184 8.36 17.79 8.42
N LEU A 185 7.38 17.63 7.51
CA LEU A 185 5.98 17.41 7.87
C LEU A 185 5.74 16.16 8.75
N PRO A 186 6.37 15.00 8.52
CA PRO A 186 6.15 13.82 9.37
C PRO A 186 6.52 14.05 10.84
N GLY A 187 7.61 14.77 11.11
CA GLY A 187 8.01 15.12 12.48
C GLY A 187 7.00 16.05 13.16
N VAL A 188 6.44 17.00 12.41
CA VAL A 188 5.36 17.88 12.89
C VAL A 188 4.12 17.06 13.24
N VAL A 189 3.67 16.19 12.32
CA VAL A 189 2.46 15.37 12.53
C VAL A 189 2.64 14.42 13.73
N ALA A 190 3.80 13.77 13.85
CA ALA A 190 4.08 12.86 14.97
C ALA A 190 4.06 13.56 16.34
N GLY A 191 4.39 14.85 16.40
CA GLY A 191 4.24 15.65 17.62
C GLY A 191 2.79 16.01 17.99
N LEU A 192 1.82 15.76 17.09
CA LEU A 192 0.43 16.20 17.23
C LEU A 192 -0.59 15.06 17.42
N VAL A 193 -0.16 13.81 17.19
CA VAL A 193 -1.02 12.61 17.23
C VAL A 193 -0.42 11.53 18.13
N ALA A 194 -1.28 10.65 18.65
CA ALA A 194 -0.85 9.45 19.39
C ALA A 194 -0.59 8.25 18.48
N ALA A 195 -1.13 8.27 17.26
CA ALA A 195 -0.94 7.21 16.27
C ALA A 195 0.50 7.22 15.71
N PRO A 196 1.08 6.06 15.37
CA PRO A 196 2.36 6.02 14.68
C PRO A 196 2.27 6.68 13.30
N VAL A 197 3.39 7.28 12.88
CA VAL A 197 3.54 7.95 11.60
C VAL A 197 4.45 7.12 10.70
N VAL A 198 3.95 6.75 9.53
CA VAL A 198 4.75 6.18 8.43
C VAL A 198 5.12 7.31 7.48
N ALA A 199 6.37 7.72 7.48
CA ALA A 199 6.91 8.83 6.71
C ALA A 199 7.38 8.36 5.33
N VAL A 200 6.95 9.04 4.28
CA VAL A 200 7.30 8.76 2.88
C VAL A 200 8.00 9.98 2.30
N PRO A 201 9.34 9.94 2.18
CA PRO A 201 10.06 10.98 1.46
C PRO A 201 9.74 10.86 -0.02
N THR A 202 9.44 11.96 -0.69
CA THR A 202 9.29 11.96 -2.15
C THR A 202 10.53 12.54 -2.82
N SER A 203 10.71 12.22 -4.10
CA SER A 203 11.75 12.81 -4.94
C SER A 203 11.45 14.26 -5.34
N VAL A 204 10.30 14.81 -4.93
CA VAL A 204 9.89 16.19 -5.19
C VAL A 204 10.83 17.17 -4.46
N GLY A 205 11.35 18.13 -5.21
CA GLY A 205 12.03 19.30 -4.68
C GLY A 205 13.05 19.89 -5.65
N TYR A 206 13.59 21.05 -5.30
CA TYR A 206 14.66 21.67 -6.09
C TYR A 206 15.99 20.96 -5.87
N GLY A 207 17.07 21.39 -6.55
CA GLY A 207 18.36 20.67 -6.59
C GLY A 207 18.92 20.18 -5.24
N ALA A 208 18.70 20.93 -4.14
CA ALA A 208 19.12 20.53 -2.79
C ALA A 208 18.27 19.40 -2.15
N ALA A 209 17.18 18.99 -2.78
CA ALA A 209 16.41 17.81 -2.39
C ALA A 209 17.13 16.50 -2.80
N PHE A 210 18.07 16.57 -3.75
CA PHE A 210 18.87 15.43 -4.23
C PHE A 210 18.04 14.18 -4.53
N GLY A 211 16.95 14.35 -5.30
CA GLY A 211 16.07 13.25 -5.68
C GLY A 211 15.37 12.57 -4.49
N GLY A 212 15.14 13.30 -3.40
CA GLY A 212 14.47 12.79 -2.19
C GLY A 212 15.43 12.39 -1.06
N LEU A 213 16.75 12.49 -1.26
CA LEU A 213 17.72 12.20 -0.20
C LEU A 213 17.62 13.19 0.96
N ALA A 214 17.41 14.49 0.69
CA ALA A 214 17.25 15.47 1.76
C ALA A 214 16.01 15.19 2.64
N PRO A 215 14.78 15.03 2.10
CA PRO A 215 13.63 14.71 2.92
C PRO A 215 13.77 13.34 3.60
N LEU A 216 14.39 12.34 2.95
CA LEU A 216 14.67 11.04 3.59
C LEU A 216 15.54 11.19 4.85
N LEU A 217 16.65 11.93 4.75
CA LEU A 217 17.54 12.17 5.88
C LEU A 217 16.86 13.00 6.97
N THR A 218 16.04 13.99 6.62
CA THR A 218 15.25 14.75 7.60
C THR A 218 14.31 13.83 8.37
N MET A 219 13.56 12.97 7.66
CA MET A 219 12.60 12.06 8.27
C MET A 219 13.28 11.01 9.17
N LEU A 220 14.44 10.49 8.77
CA LEU A 220 15.23 9.55 9.59
C LEU A 220 15.82 10.20 10.84
N ASN A 221 16.14 11.50 10.78
CA ASN A 221 16.64 12.27 11.92
C ASN A 221 15.52 12.91 12.76
N ALA A 222 14.25 12.56 12.50
CA ALA A 222 13.13 13.09 13.28
C ALA A 222 13.25 12.67 14.76
N CYS A 223 13.21 13.66 15.66
CA CYS A 223 13.28 13.42 17.11
C CYS A 223 11.94 12.90 17.69
N ALA A 224 10.84 13.10 16.98
CA ALA A 224 9.52 12.65 17.41
C ALA A 224 9.46 11.11 17.42
N PRO A 225 9.17 10.46 18.57
CA PRO A 225 9.01 9.01 18.62
C PRO A 225 7.78 8.58 17.82
N GLY A 226 7.79 7.32 17.35
CA GLY A 226 6.68 6.76 16.59
C GLY A 226 6.70 7.09 15.09
N VAL A 227 7.79 7.68 14.58
CA VAL A 227 8.05 7.83 13.14
C VAL A 227 8.82 6.61 12.61
N ALA A 228 8.29 5.98 11.56
CA ALA A 228 8.97 4.97 10.76
C ALA A 228 9.08 5.48 9.32
N VAL A 229 10.24 5.32 8.68
CA VAL A 229 10.49 5.88 7.34
C VAL A 229 10.59 4.76 6.31
N VAL A 230 9.88 4.90 5.19
CA VAL A 230 10.00 4.02 4.02
C VAL A 230 10.93 4.62 2.97
N ASN A 231 11.24 3.86 1.92
CA ASN A 231 12.07 4.34 0.83
C ASN A 231 11.42 5.50 0.05
N ILE A 232 12.23 6.22 -0.73
CA ILE A 232 11.79 7.37 -1.53
C ILE A 232 10.70 6.96 -2.52
N ASP A 233 9.65 7.78 -2.56
CA ASP A 233 8.43 7.61 -3.36
C ASP A 233 7.65 6.31 -3.06
N ASN A 234 7.97 5.57 -2.00
CA ASN A 234 7.38 4.25 -1.74
C ASN A 234 6.01 4.34 -1.07
N GLY A 235 5.02 4.87 -1.81
CA GLY A 235 3.63 4.97 -1.36
C GLY A 235 3.03 3.61 -1.04
N TYR A 236 3.29 2.61 -1.90
CA TYR A 236 2.89 1.22 -1.68
C TYR A 236 3.35 0.70 -0.30
N GLY A 237 4.66 0.72 -0.02
CA GLY A 237 5.19 0.22 1.25
C GLY A 237 4.66 0.97 2.46
N ALA A 238 4.36 2.26 2.32
CA ALA A 238 3.79 3.07 3.39
C ALA A 238 2.34 2.72 3.70
N GLY A 239 1.49 2.66 2.66
CA GLY A 239 0.10 2.21 2.78
C GLY A 239 0.02 0.80 3.33
N HIS A 240 0.95 -0.06 2.88
CA HIS A 240 1.08 -1.44 3.35
C HIS A 240 1.35 -1.52 4.85
N MET A 241 2.40 -0.85 5.31
CA MET A 241 2.78 -0.86 6.73
C MET A 241 1.67 -0.26 7.60
N ALA A 242 1.08 0.86 7.17
CA ALA A 242 -0.02 1.49 7.90
C ALA A 242 -1.25 0.58 7.99
N ALA A 243 -1.57 -0.16 6.92
CA ALA A 243 -2.65 -1.12 6.93
C ALA A 243 -2.42 -2.28 7.90
N GLN A 244 -1.18 -2.78 8.02
CA GLN A 244 -0.84 -3.80 9.00
C GLN A 244 -0.98 -3.29 10.44
N ILE A 245 -0.52 -2.06 10.71
CA ILE A 245 -0.67 -1.42 12.03
C ILE A 245 -2.15 -1.26 12.39
N ALA A 246 -2.98 -0.98 11.39
CA ALA A 246 -4.41 -0.77 11.53
C ALA A 246 -5.26 -2.05 11.35
N ALA A 247 -4.64 -3.23 11.27
CA ALA A 247 -5.34 -4.50 11.11
C ALA A 247 -6.28 -4.78 12.31
N PRO A 248 -7.36 -5.58 12.12
CA PRO A 248 -8.22 -5.99 13.22
C PRO A 248 -7.47 -7.01 14.09
N PHE A 249 -7.66 -6.95 15.41
CA PHE A 249 -7.14 -7.95 16.35
C PHE A 249 -8.13 -9.08 16.56
#